data_AF-A0A954JDJ5-F1
#
_entry.id   AF-A0A954JDJ5-F1
#
_cell.length_a   1.000
_cell.length_b   1.000
_cell.length_c   1.000
_cell.angle_alpha   90.00
_cell.angle_beta   90.00
_cell.angle_gamma   90.00
#
_symmetry.space_group_name_H-M   'P 1'
#
loop_
_entity.id
_entity.type
_entity.pdbx_description
1 polymer ?
#
loop_
_entity_poly.entity_id
_entity_poly.type
_entity_poly.pdbx_seq_one_letter_code
_entity_poly.pdbx_strand_id
1 'polypeptide(L)'
;TFEYFNEEIIGKDIPEGQSLYRTDYTPAVNDTTLVDGVKGNKYALGYFGYAYYVQNKASLKALGIAKSADKSDCVAPTEETIGSGQYAPLSRPLFIYVNKESLLTKPEVAKFVEYYLNEGQAQVSEVGYIELPADRLEASKKTLAEALAGAAE
;
A
#
# COMPACT_ATOMS: atom_id res chain seq x y z
N THR A 1 -0.17 7.75 3.34
CA THR A 1 -1.59 7.39 3.09
C THR A 1 -2.39 8.57 2.60
N PHE A 2 -2.35 9.73 3.30
CA PHE A 2 -3.00 10.98 2.89
C PHE A 2 -2.76 11.38 1.42
N GLU A 3 -1.48 11.54 1.02
CA GLU A 3 -1.12 11.98 -0.34
C GLU A 3 -1.69 11.06 -1.41
N TYR A 4 -1.53 9.75 -1.24
CA TYR A 4 -2.03 8.74 -2.19
C TYR A 4 -3.56 8.75 -2.31
N PHE A 5 -4.28 8.87 -1.19
CA PHE A 5 -5.74 8.97 -1.22
C PHE A 5 -6.19 10.23 -1.98
N ASN A 6 -5.53 11.37 -1.73
CA ASN A 6 -5.84 12.59 -2.45
C ASN A 6 -5.56 12.45 -3.95
N GLU A 7 -4.44 11.85 -4.31
CA GLU A 7 -4.04 11.65 -5.70
C GLU A 7 -5.01 10.76 -6.47
N GLU A 8 -5.37 9.61 -5.91
CA GLU A 8 -6.10 8.55 -6.61
C GLU A 8 -7.62 8.66 -6.49
N ILE A 9 -8.13 9.22 -5.38
CA ILE A 9 -9.58 9.28 -5.12
C ILE A 9 -10.14 10.68 -5.34
N ILE A 10 -9.40 11.70 -4.92
CA ILE A 10 -9.87 13.09 -5.00
C ILE A 10 -9.46 13.72 -6.35
N GLY A 11 -8.26 13.40 -6.84
CA GLY A 11 -7.73 13.84 -8.13
C GLY A 11 -6.64 14.91 -8.00
N LYS A 12 -5.86 15.05 -9.09
CA LYS A 12 -4.72 15.97 -9.19
C LYS A 12 -5.09 17.38 -9.66
N ASP A 13 -6.25 17.53 -10.28
CA ASP A 13 -6.71 18.79 -10.89
C ASP A 13 -7.29 19.71 -9.82
N ILE A 14 -6.43 20.19 -8.92
CA ILE A 14 -6.77 21.20 -7.92
C ILE A 14 -6.56 22.58 -8.58
N PRO A 15 -7.61 23.37 -8.82
CA PRO A 15 -7.42 24.76 -9.24
C PRO A 15 -6.60 25.52 -8.18
N GLU A 16 -5.70 26.37 -8.63
CA GLU A 16 -4.84 27.15 -7.73
C GLU A 16 -5.68 27.91 -6.68
N GLY A 17 -5.37 27.72 -5.39
CA GLY A 17 -6.11 28.32 -4.28
C GLY A 17 -7.34 27.53 -3.80
N GLN A 18 -7.63 26.35 -4.34
CA GLN A 18 -8.71 25.47 -3.86
C GLN A 18 -8.17 24.23 -3.14
N SER A 19 -9.02 23.64 -2.30
CA SER A 19 -8.83 22.31 -1.74
C SER A 19 -9.94 21.41 -2.28
N LEU A 20 -9.61 20.26 -2.85
CA LEU A 20 -10.60 19.27 -3.27
C LEU A 20 -11.14 18.43 -2.10
N TYR A 21 -10.50 18.49 -0.92
CA TYR A 21 -11.00 17.88 0.31
C TYR A 21 -11.69 18.91 1.18
N ARG A 22 -12.73 18.46 1.92
CA ARG A 22 -13.44 19.30 2.87
C ARG A 22 -12.47 19.81 3.93
N THR A 23 -12.66 21.05 4.40
CA THR A 23 -11.81 21.66 5.44
C THR A 23 -12.32 21.40 6.85
N ASP A 24 -13.51 20.81 7.00
CA ASP A 24 -14.18 20.48 8.26
C ASP A 24 -13.89 19.04 8.75
N TYR A 25 -12.71 18.49 8.41
CA TYR A 25 -12.29 17.17 8.88
C TYR A 25 -11.35 17.27 10.08
N THR A 26 -11.29 16.21 10.88
CA THR A 26 -10.30 16.08 11.95
C THR A 26 -9.08 15.31 11.42
N PRO A 27 -7.91 15.97 11.23
CA PRO A 27 -6.71 15.28 10.82
C PRO A 27 -6.18 14.43 11.98
N ALA A 28 -5.80 13.19 11.69
CA ALA A 28 -5.03 12.35 12.59
C ALA A 28 -4.02 11.52 11.80
N VAL A 29 -2.77 11.53 12.25
CA VAL A 29 -1.68 10.74 11.65
C VAL A 29 -1.60 9.34 12.27
N ASN A 30 -2.12 9.18 13.49
CA ASN A 30 -2.15 7.91 14.20
C ASN A 30 -3.39 7.10 13.78
N ASP A 31 -3.16 5.93 13.18
CA ASP A 31 -4.23 5.06 12.69
C ASP A 31 -5.16 4.56 13.81
N THR A 32 -4.66 4.34 15.04
CA THR A 32 -5.50 3.98 16.20
C THR A 32 -6.47 5.11 16.54
N THR A 33 -6.02 6.36 16.48
CA THR A 33 -6.90 7.53 16.67
C THR A 33 -7.96 7.62 15.57
N LEU A 34 -7.61 7.28 14.32
CA LEU A 34 -8.57 7.24 13.22
C LEU A 34 -9.63 6.14 13.43
N VAL A 35 -9.21 4.95 13.87
CA VAL A 35 -10.11 3.85 14.20
C VAL A 35 -11.12 4.27 15.29
N ASP A 36 -10.65 4.88 16.37
CA ASP A 36 -11.52 5.32 17.47
C ASP A 36 -12.45 6.45 17.03
N GLY A 37 -11.97 7.36 16.18
CA GLY A 37 -12.79 8.41 15.57
C GLY A 37 -13.94 7.86 14.73
N VAL A 38 -13.68 6.82 13.91
CA VAL A 38 -14.71 6.17 13.09
C VAL A 38 -15.69 5.38 13.96
N LYS A 39 -15.21 4.66 14.97
CA LYS A 39 -16.07 3.91 15.92
C LYS A 39 -17.00 4.84 16.71
N GLY A 40 -16.48 5.98 17.15
CA GLY A 40 -17.18 6.92 18.02
C GLY A 40 -18.29 7.72 17.35
N ASN A 41 -18.36 7.73 16.01
CA ASN A 41 -19.31 8.55 15.27
C ASN A 41 -19.96 7.76 14.12
N LYS A 42 -21.27 7.55 14.22
CA LYS A 42 -22.09 6.79 13.26
C LYS A 42 -21.93 7.24 11.80
N TYR A 43 -21.63 8.52 11.56
CA TYR A 43 -21.53 9.09 10.22
C TYR A 43 -20.09 9.38 9.79
N ALA A 44 -19.10 8.98 10.59
CA ALA A 44 -17.70 9.18 10.24
C ALA A 44 -17.25 8.24 9.13
N LEU A 45 -16.32 8.75 8.32
CA LEU A 45 -15.57 8.01 7.33
C LEU A 45 -14.08 8.33 7.55
N GLY A 46 -13.23 7.34 7.33
CA GLY A 46 -11.79 7.48 7.43
C GLY A 46 -11.10 6.50 6.49
N TYR A 47 -9.83 6.77 6.21
CA TYR A 47 -8.96 5.88 5.45
C TYR A 47 -7.67 5.65 6.24
N PHE A 48 -7.20 4.42 6.28
CA PHE A 48 -5.99 3.98 7.00
C PHE A 48 -5.55 2.62 6.45
N GLY A 49 -4.39 2.13 6.91
CA GLY A 49 -3.84 0.85 6.45
C GLY A 49 -4.76 -0.35 6.76
N TYR A 50 -4.81 -1.32 5.84
CA TYR A 50 -5.67 -2.51 5.95
C TYR A 50 -5.46 -3.30 7.26
N ALA A 51 -4.22 -3.38 7.76
CA ALA A 51 -3.88 -4.04 9.03
C ALA A 51 -4.76 -3.57 10.21
N TYR A 52 -5.02 -2.26 10.30
CA TYR A 52 -5.82 -1.69 11.39
C TYR A 52 -7.30 -2.04 11.26
N TYR A 53 -7.82 -2.17 10.04
CA TYR A 53 -9.15 -2.72 9.82
C TYR A 53 -9.20 -4.18 10.27
N VAL A 54 -8.18 -4.99 9.95
CA VAL A 54 -8.14 -6.41 10.33
C VAL A 54 -8.23 -6.60 11.84
N GLN A 55 -7.53 -5.77 12.61
CA GLN A 55 -7.56 -5.79 14.07
C GLN A 55 -8.90 -5.32 14.67
N ASN A 56 -9.74 -4.62 13.89
CA ASN A 56 -10.95 -3.97 14.36
C ASN A 56 -12.22 -4.37 13.56
N LYS A 57 -12.20 -5.49 12.83
CA LYS A 57 -13.28 -5.94 11.92
C LYS A 57 -14.65 -6.02 12.58
N ALA A 58 -14.72 -6.33 13.87
CA ALA A 58 -15.98 -6.43 14.62
C ALA A 58 -16.69 -5.07 14.82
N SER A 59 -15.95 -3.97 14.68
CA SER A 59 -16.39 -2.61 15.02
C SER A 59 -16.34 -1.64 13.84
N LEU A 60 -15.78 -2.07 12.71
CA LEU A 60 -15.61 -1.25 11.52
C LEU A 60 -16.24 -1.94 10.31
N LYS A 61 -16.72 -1.12 9.38
CA LYS A 61 -17.19 -1.59 8.07
C LYS A 61 -16.22 -1.08 7.00
N ALA A 62 -15.53 -2.00 6.34
CA ALA A 62 -14.77 -1.66 5.14
C ALA A 62 -15.72 -1.42 3.96
N LEU A 63 -15.38 -0.46 3.11
CA LEU A 63 -16.12 -0.14 1.89
C LEU A 63 -15.42 -0.78 0.70
N GLY A 64 -16.19 -1.30 -0.25
CA GLY A 64 -15.65 -1.73 -1.53
C GLY A 64 -15.46 -0.55 -2.47
N ILE A 65 -14.54 -0.68 -3.42
CA ILE A 65 -14.26 0.33 -4.45
C ILE A 65 -14.72 -0.21 -5.79
N ALA A 66 -15.52 0.59 -6.49
CA ALA A 66 -15.97 0.29 -7.85
C ALA A 66 -15.13 1.08 -8.85
N LYS A 67 -14.75 0.43 -9.96
CA LYS A 67 -14.01 1.08 -11.06
C LYS A 67 -14.91 1.93 -11.95
N SER A 68 -16.22 1.75 -11.84
CA SER A 68 -17.23 2.48 -12.58
C SER A 68 -18.37 2.89 -11.63
N ALA A 69 -19.36 3.61 -12.16
CA ALA A 69 -20.59 3.90 -11.41
C ALA A 69 -21.46 2.65 -11.18
N ASP A 70 -21.15 1.51 -11.81
CA ASP A 70 -21.85 0.27 -11.58
C ASP A 70 -21.42 -0.35 -10.24
N LYS A 71 -22.42 -0.64 -9.40
CA LYS A 71 -22.21 -1.29 -8.11
C LYS A 71 -21.75 -2.74 -8.26
N SER A 72 -22.00 -3.40 -9.39
CA SER A 72 -21.48 -4.75 -9.63
C SER A 72 -19.96 -4.80 -9.72
N ASP A 73 -19.31 -3.67 -10.03
CA ASP A 73 -17.85 -3.57 -10.14
C ASP A 73 -17.18 -3.35 -8.77
N CYS A 74 -17.95 -3.33 -7.69
CA CYS A 74 -17.47 -3.06 -6.35
C CYS A 74 -16.64 -4.23 -5.82
N VAL A 75 -15.35 -4.01 -5.62
CA VAL A 75 -14.42 -4.97 -5.02
C VAL A 75 -14.25 -4.62 -3.56
N ALA A 76 -14.46 -5.58 -2.66
CA ALA A 76 -14.19 -5.41 -1.23
C ALA A 76 -12.71 -5.64 -0.91
N PRO A 77 -12.15 -5.00 0.14
CA PRO A 77 -10.76 -5.23 0.54
C PRO A 77 -10.61 -6.56 1.29
N THR A 78 -9.93 -7.52 0.66
CA THR A 78 -9.48 -8.78 1.25
C THR A 78 -7.98 -8.93 0.95
N GLU A 79 -7.31 -9.85 1.66
CA GLU A 79 -5.90 -10.15 1.37
C GLU A 79 -5.71 -10.55 -0.10
N GLU A 80 -6.64 -11.34 -0.63
CA GLU A 80 -6.66 -11.77 -2.04
C GLU A 80 -6.88 -10.60 -3.02
N THR A 81 -7.91 -9.76 -2.80
CA THR A 81 -8.21 -8.66 -3.74
C THR A 81 -7.17 -7.55 -3.66
N ILE A 82 -6.51 -7.37 -2.51
CA ILE A 82 -5.40 -6.43 -2.34
C ILE A 82 -4.13 -6.99 -2.99
N GLY A 83 -3.75 -8.23 -2.68
CA GLY A 83 -2.54 -8.87 -3.20
C GLY A 83 -2.56 -9.02 -4.72
N SER A 84 -3.72 -9.33 -5.30
CA SER A 84 -3.91 -9.41 -6.75
C SER A 84 -4.03 -8.03 -7.44
N GLY A 85 -4.18 -6.95 -6.68
CA GLY A 85 -4.41 -5.60 -7.20
C GLY A 85 -5.82 -5.35 -7.75
N GLN A 86 -6.78 -6.23 -7.46
CA GLN A 86 -8.19 -6.05 -7.85
C GLN A 86 -8.89 -4.94 -7.06
N TYR A 87 -8.53 -4.74 -5.78
CA TYR A 87 -9.03 -3.65 -4.94
C TYR A 87 -8.32 -2.33 -5.30
N ALA A 88 -8.57 -1.84 -6.52
CA ALA A 88 -7.92 -0.67 -7.10
C ALA A 88 -8.81 0.60 -7.00
N PRO A 89 -8.21 1.80 -6.86
CA PRO A 89 -6.77 2.06 -6.82
C PRO A 89 -6.15 1.92 -5.42
N LEU A 90 -6.92 1.58 -4.38
CA LEU A 90 -6.44 1.62 -2.99
C LEU A 90 -5.52 0.44 -2.58
N SER A 91 -5.16 -0.43 -3.52
CA SER A 91 -4.12 -1.45 -3.37
C SER A 91 -2.88 -1.03 -4.13
N ARG A 92 -1.78 -0.81 -3.42
CA ARG A 92 -0.53 -0.31 -4.01
C ARG A 92 0.66 -1.20 -3.64
N PRO A 93 1.49 -1.60 -4.61
CA PRO A 93 2.76 -2.23 -4.31
C PRO A 93 3.69 -1.23 -3.62
N LEU A 94 4.50 -1.72 -2.68
CA LEU A 94 5.57 -0.96 -2.07
C LEU A 94 6.88 -1.27 -2.79
N PHE A 95 7.50 -0.24 -3.34
CA PHE A 95 8.78 -0.37 -4.02
C PHE A 95 9.92 0.07 -3.08
N ILE A 96 11.03 -0.67 -3.15
CA ILE A 96 12.33 -0.19 -2.70
C ILE A 96 13.10 0.32 -3.91
N TYR A 97 13.76 1.46 -3.76
CA TYR A 97 14.60 2.05 -4.80
C TYR A 97 16.06 1.90 -4.39
N VAL A 98 16.78 1.08 -5.15
CA VAL A 98 18.18 0.76 -4.85
C VAL A 98 19.07 1.51 -5.82
N ASN A 99 20.00 2.31 -5.31
CA ASN A 99 21.00 2.96 -6.13
C ASN A 99 21.93 1.91 -6.75
N LYS A 100 22.06 1.91 -8.08
CA LYS A 100 22.82 0.88 -8.83
C LYS A 100 24.29 0.85 -8.44
N GLU A 101 24.95 2.00 -8.30
CA GLU A 101 26.36 2.06 -7.90
C GLU A 101 26.56 1.43 -6.51
N SER A 102 25.71 1.77 -5.55
CA SER A 102 25.76 1.20 -4.21
C SER A 102 25.48 -0.31 -4.22
N LEU A 103 24.52 -0.77 -5.02
CA LEU A 103 24.24 -2.20 -5.18
C LEU A 103 25.47 -2.99 -5.65
N LEU A 104 26.25 -2.40 -6.57
CA LEU A 104 27.40 -3.07 -7.20
C LEU A 104 28.70 -2.94 -6.41
N THR A 105 28.88 -1.84 -5.68
CA THR A 105 30.14 -1.54 -4.99
C THR A 105 30.12 -1.85 -3.50
N LYS A 106 28.93 -2.00 -2.89
CA LYS A 106 28.75 -2.24 -1.45
C LYS A 106 28.09 -3.60 -1.20
N PRO A 107 28.85 -4.62 -0.79
CA PRO A 107 28.32 -5.96 -0.55
C PRO A 107 27.18 -6.00 0.45
N GLU A 108 27.17 -5.13 1.45
CA GLU A 108 26.10 -5.01 2.45
C GLU A 108 24.76 -4.58 1.84
N VAL A 109 24.78 -3.75 0.78
CA VAL A 109 23.56 -3.34 0.07
C VAL A 109 22.99 -4.51 -0.72
N ALA A 110 23.84 -5.22 -1.48
CA ALA A 110 23.42 -6.42 -2.20
C ALA A 110 22.81 -7.47 -1.26
N LYS A 111 23.49 -7.79 -0.17
CA LYS A 111 23.01 -8.75 0.83
C LYS A 111 21.70 -8.32 1.48
N PHE A 112 21.52 -7.03 1.75
CA PHE A 112 20.26 -6.54 2.30
C PHE A 112 19.10 -6.71 1.32
N VAL A 113 19.30 -6.39 0.03
CA VAL A 113 18.25 -6.54 -0.99
C VAL A 113 17.96 -8.02 -1.25
N GLU A 114 18.97 -8.88 -1.24
CA GLU A 114 18.80 -10.34 -1.29
C GLU A 114 17.96 -10.85 -0.10
N TYR A 115 18.32 -10.47 1.12
CA TYR A 115 17.55 -10.81 2.32
C TYR A 115 16.11 -10.31 2.21
N TYR A 116 15.91 -9.05 1.80
CA TYR A 116 14.60 -8.43 1.66
C TYR A 116 13.68 -9.23 0.72
N LEU A 117 14.21 -9.76 -0.40
CA LEU A 117 13.44 -10.55 -1.38
C LEU A 117 13.34 -12.04 -1.04
N ASN A 118 14.04 -12.52 -0.01
CA ASN A 118 14.05 -13.92 0.41
C ASN A 118 13.56 -14.06 1.86
N GLU A 119 14.46 -14.23 2.83
CA GLU A 119 14.13 -14.51 4.23
C GLU A 119 13.30 -13.40 4.88
N GLY A 120 13.49 -12.16 4.42
CA GLY A 120 12.76 -10.97 4.84
C GLY A 120 11.26 -10.96 4.47
N GLN A 121 10.82 -11.85 3.59
CA GLN A 121 9.41 -11.95 3.22
C GLN A 121 8.56 -12.55 4.36
N ALA A 122 9.14 -13.38 5.23
CA ALA A 122 8.42 -14.00 6.34
C ALA A 122 7.82 -12.99 7.33
N GLN A 123 8.40 -11.78 7.41
CA GLN A 123 7.98 -10.72 8.31
C GLN A 123 6.84 -9.87 7.74
N VAL A 124 6.53 -9.96 6.45
CA VAL A 124 5.55 -9.10 5.78
C VAL A 124 4.16 -9.25 6.39
N SER A 125 3.70 -10.49 6.57
CA SER A 125 2.41 -10.76 7.21
C SER A 125 2.43 -10.48 8.71
N GLU A 126 3.57 -10.65 9.40
CA GLU A 126 3.69 -10.36 10.83
C GLU A 126 3.44 -8.89 11.15
N VAL A 127 3.88 -7.98 10.27
CA VAL A 127 3.64 -6.54 10.40
C VAL A 127 2.33 -6.07 9.75
N GLY A 128 1.49 -6.99 9.28
CA GLY A 128 0.15 -6.71 8.76
C GLY A 128 0.10 -6.20 7.31
N TYR A 129 1.18 -6.36 6.55
CA TYR A 129 1.16 -6.14 5.10
C TYR A 129 0.73 -7.41 4.36
N ILE A 130 0.27 -7.22 3.12
CA ILE A 130 -0.09 -8.32 2.23
C ILE A 130 1.16 -8.75 1.47
N GLU A 131 1.43 -10.05 1.46
CA GLU A 131 2.53 -10.63 0.71
C GLU A 131 2.40 -10.34 -0.79
N LEU A 132 3.55 -10.15 -1.41
CA LEU A 132 3.60 -9.97 -2.86
C LEU A 132 3.27 -11.31 -3.54
N PRO A 133 2.44 -11.34 -4.60
CA PRO A 133 2.20 -12.56 -5.37
C PRO A 133 3.50 -13.21 -5.84
N ALA A 134 3.54 -14.54 -5.85
CA ALA A 134 4.77 -15.30 -6.13
C ALA A 134 5.40 -14.94 -7.48
N ASP A 135 4.60 -14.74 -8.53
CA ASP A 135 5.06 -14.33 -9.86
C ASP A 135 5.77 -12.95 -9.82
N ARG A 136 5.25 -12.02 -9.02
CA ARG A 136 5.82 -10.69 -8.83
C ARG A 136 7.10 -10.73 -7.99
N LEU A 137 7.14 -11.55 -6.94
CA LEU A 137 8.34 -11.75 -6.12
C LEU A 137 9.48 -12.36 -6.95
N GLU A 138 9.18 -13.38 -7.75
CA GLU A 138 10.16 -13.99 -8.66
C GLU A 138 10.64 -12.99 -9.73
N ALA A 139 9.76 -12.15 -10.25
CA ALA A 139 10.16 -11.06 -11.15
C ALA A 139 11.10 -10.03 -10.48
N SER A 140 10.88 -9.71 -9.20
CA SER A 140 11.78 -8.85 -8.42
C SER A 140 13.14 -9.50 -8.19
N LYS A 141 13.18 -10.79 -7.86
CA LYS A 141 14.44 -11.55 -7.72
C LYS A 141 15.22 -11.61 -9.03
N LYS A 142 14.52 -11.85 -10.14
CA LYS A 142 15.13 -11.83 -11.48
C LYS A 142 15.73 -10.46 -11.81
N THR A 143 15.00 -9.39 -11.55
CA THR A 143 15.50 -8.01 -11.73
C THR A 143 16.79 -7.77 -10.94
N LEU A 144 16.87 -8.24 -9.69
CA LEU A 144 18.08 -8.15 -8.88
C LEU A 144 19.24 -8.95 -9.49
N ALA A 145 19.00 -10.20 -9.89
CA ALA A 145 20.02 -11.06 -10.48
C ALA A 145 20.59 -10.45 -11.78
N GLU A 146 19.74 -9.91 -12.65
CA GLU A 146 20.16 -9.21 -13.87
C GLU A 146 20.98 -7.96 -13.56
N ALA A 147 20.58 -7.18 -12.56
CA ALA A 147 21.30 -5.98 -12.15
C ALA A 147 22.71 -6.30 -11.63
N LEU A 148 22.88 -7.40 -10.90
CA LEU A 148 24.18 -7.87 -10.40
C LEU A 148 25.03 -8.51 -11.51
N ALA A 149 24.42 -9.26 -12.44
CA ALA A 149 25.13 -9.90 -13.55
C ALA A 149 25.67 -8.90 -14.57
N GLY A 150 24.91 -7.84 -14.87
CA GLY A 150 25.33 -6.77 -15.80
C GLY A 150 26.47 -5.89 -15.29
N ALA A 151 27.06 -6.20 -14.14
CA ALA A 151 28.30 -5.58 -13.63
C ALA A 151 29.54 -6.47 -13.80
N ALA A 152 29.36 -7.73 -14.22
CA ALA A 152 30.44 -8.67 -14.48
C ALA A 152 30.90 -8.68 -15.96
N GLU A 153 30.19 -7.96 -16.85
CA GLU A 153 30.63 -7.57 -18.20
C GLU A 153 31.29 -6.19 -18.18
#